data_AF-A0A223I113-F1
#
_entry.id   AF-A0A223I113-F1
#
_cell.length_a   1.000
_cell.length_b   1.000
_cell.length_c   1.000
_cell.angle_alpha   90.00
_cell.angle_beta   90.00
_cell.angle_gamma   90.00
#
_symmetry.space_group_name_H-M   'P 1'
#
loop_
_entity.id
_entity.type
_entity.pdbx_description
1 polymer ?
#
loop_
_entity_poly.entity_id
_entity_poly.type
_entity_poly.pdbx_seq_one_letter_code
_entity_poly.pdbx_strand_id
1 'polypeptide(L)'
;MGSSLHILAKKCDSVENLLKEHLKVLKEYETFYSRLISEKNRLPNEAKNTFAIIQSTVAFHFSSVIEREIEKGMVKKLPVHMLFNIWLGLVHYYLLNKDFFSDSNESVIKRYGSELLSTYLNLIKNERKVYE
;
A
#
# COMPACT_ATOMS: atom_id res chain seq x y z
N MET A 1 -4.82 5.12 -12.48
CA MET A 1 -4.62 4.57 -11.11
C MET A 1 -5.24 3.18 -10.91
N GLY A 2 -6.56 3.01 -10.88
CA GLY A 2 -7.19 1.70 -10.60
C GLY A 2 -6.77 0.58 -11.56
N SER A 3 -6.84 0.81 -12.87
CA SER A 3 -6.37 -0.15 -13.87
C SER A 3 -4.86 -0.41 -13.78
N SER A 4 -4.07 0.62 -13.48
CA SER A 4 -2.61 0.48 -13.26
C SER A 4 -2.32 -0.47 -12.10
N LEU A 5 -3.02 -0.32 -10.97
CA LEU A 5 -2.90 -1.18 -9.80
C LEU A 5 -3.34 -2.61 -10.12
N HIS A 6 -4.45 -2.79 -10.84
CA HIS A 6 -4.92 -4.11 -11.26
C HIS A 6 -3.90 -4.86 -12.12
N ILE A 7 -3.33 -4.19 -13.13
CA ILE A 7 -2.38 -4.79 -14.07
C ILE A 7 -1.09 -5.19 -13.36
N LEU A 8 -0.56 -4.32 -12.49
CA LEU A 8 0.69 -4.57 -11.78
C LEU A 8 0.54 -5.71 -10.79
N ALA A 9 -0.57 -5.73 -10.06
CA ALA A 9 -0.82 -6.73 -9.06
C ALA A 9 -0.99 -8.17 -9.61
N LYS A 10 -1.56 -8.33 -10.82
CA LYS A 10 -1.62 -9.62 -11.52
C LYS A 10 -0.25 -10.25 -11.80
N LYS A 11 0.81 -9.45 -11.82
CA LYS A 11 2.18 -9.88 -12.13
C LYS A 11 3.08 -10.04 -10.89
N CYS A 12 2.53 -9.82 -9.69
CA CYS A 12 3.33 -9.79 -8.48
C CYS A 12 3.36 -11.16 -7.79
N ASP A 13 4.54 -11.79 -7.78
CA ASP A 13 4.76 -13.10 -7.16
C ASP A 13 5.02 -13.03 -5.65
N SER A 14 5.37 -11.85 -5.12
CA SER A 14 5.71 -11.61 -3.71
C SER A 14 5.06 -10.35 -3.15
N VAL A 15 4.93 -10.28 -1.82
CA VAL A 15 4.44 -9.07 -1.12
C VAL A 15 5.32 -7.87 -1.43
N GLU A 16 6.64 -8.05 -1.44
CA GLU A 16 7.57 -6.97 -1.74
C GLU A 16 7.32 -6.35 -3.12
N ASN A 17 7.17 -7.19 -4.16
CA ASN A 17 6.89 -6.69 -5.50
C ASN A 17 5.54 -5.97 -5.57
N LEU A 18 4.52 -6.50 -4.92
CA LEU A 18 3.21 -5.85 -4.85
C LEU A 18 3.30 -4.45 -4.21
N LEU A 19 3.99 -4.33 -3.07
CA LEU A 19 4.10 -3.07 -2.36
C LEU A 19 4.99 -2.06 -3.10
N LYS A 20 6.06 -2.53 -3.76
CA LYS A 20 6.89 -1.70 -4.66
C LYS A 20 6.06 -1.09 -5.79
N GLU A 21 5.27 -1.91 -6.48
CA GLU A 21 4.40 -1.42 -7.56
C GLU A 21 3.28 -0.52 -7.03
N HIS A 22 2.74 -0.81 -5.85
CA HIS A 22 1.78 0.10 -5.21
C HIS A 22 2.40 1.47 -4.94
N LEU A 23 3.59 1.53 -4.32
CA LEU A 23 4.31 2.78 -4.09
C LEU A 23 4.63 3.52 -5.40
N LYS A 24 5.00 2.80 -6.45
CA LYS A 24 5.26 3.39 -7.78
C LYS A 24 4.04 4.10 -8.33
N VAL A 25 2.86 3.48 -8.26
CA VAL A 25 1.60 4.12 -8.68
C VAL A 25 1.28 5.30 -7.76
N LEU A 26 1.43 5.15 -6.44
CA LEU A 26 1.19 6.26 -5.51
C LEU A 26 2.09 7.46 -5.79
N LYS A 27 3.35 7.22 -6.09
CA LYS A 27 4.31 8.27 -6.47
C LYS A 27 3.90 8.98 -7.77
N GLU A 28 3.47 8.23 -8.79
CA GLU A 28 3.01 8.81 -10.07
C GLU A 28 1.81 9.74 -9.88
N TYR A 29 0.89 9.39 -8.98
CA TYR A 29 -0.34 10.14 -8.71
C TYR A 29 -0.33 10.86 -7.36
N GLU A 30 0.83 11.16 -6.77
CA GLU A 30 0.94 11.51 -5.34
C GLU A 30 0.09 12.72 -4.95
N THR A 31 0.18 13.82 -5.70
CA THR A 31 -0.61 15.04 -5.45
C THR A 31 -2.11 14.78 -5.54
N PHE A 32 -2.54 14.05 -6.58
CA PHE A 32 -3.95 13.71 -6.77
C PHE A 32 -4.44 12.78 -5.67
N TYR A 33 -3.69 11.73 -5.37
CA TYR A 33 -4.08 10.73 -4.39
C TYR A 33 -4.13 11.30 -2.98
N SER A 34 -3.17 12.14 -2.59
CA SER A 34 -3.16 12.82 -1.29
C SER A 34 -4.39 13.69 -1.09
N ARG A 35 -4.78 14.46 -2.12
CA ARG A 35 -6.04 15.21 -2.10
C ARG A 35 -7.25 14.28 -2.01
N LEU A 36 -7.29 13.24 -2.85
CA LEU A 36 -8.37 12.25 -2.87
C LEU A 36 -8.63 11.63 -1.49
N ILE A 37 -7.58 11.20 -0.78
CA ILE A 37 -7.73 10.60 0.56
C ILE A 37 -8.11 11.63 1.63
N SER A 38 -7.64 12.88 1.52
CA SER A 38 -7.96 13.95 2.48
C SER A 38 -9.40 14.45 2.35
N GLU A 39 -9.92 14.48 1.12
CA GLU A 39 -11.22 15.08 0.82
C GLU A 39 -12.33 14.03 0.63
N LYS A 40 -12.01 12.72 0.67
CA LYS A 40 -12.93 11.62 0.28
C LYS A 40 -14.35 11.73 0.85
N ASN A 41 -14.51 12.20 2.08
CA ASN A 41 -15.80 12.31 2.74
C ASN A 41 -16.68 13.43 2.17
N ARG A 42 -16.08 14.45 1.54
CA ARG A 42 -16.72 15.62 0.95
C ARG A 42 -16.99 15.46 -0.55
N LEU A 43 -16.46 14.42 -1.18
CA LEU A 43 -16.62 14.18 -2.61
C LEU A 43 -18.05 13.70 -2.97
N PRO A 44 -18.49 13.92 -4.22
CA PRO A 44 -19.71 13.31 -4.76
C PRO A 44 -19.69 11.78 -4.68
N ASN A 45 -20.87 11.17 -4.71
CA ASN A 45 -21.02 9.72 -4.57
C ASN A 45 -20.30 8.94 -5.68
N GLU A 46 -20.26 9.47 -6.90
CA GLU A 46 -19.55 8.90 -8.04
C GLU A 46 -18.05 8.79 -7.77
N ALA A 47 -17.46 9.83 -7.17
CA ALA A 47 -16.05 9.85 -6.80
C ALA A 47 -15.75 8.93 -5.62
N LYS A 48 -16.65 8.87 -4.62
CA LYS A 48 -16.56 7.90 -3.50
C LYS A 48 -16.60 6.46 -3.98
N ASN A 49 -17.52 6.14 -4.90
CA ASN A 49 -17.63 4.82 -5.51
C ASN A 49 -16.37 4.46 -6.30
N THR A 50 -15.83 5.40 -7.06
CA THR A 50 -14.56 5.22 -7.78
C THR A 50 -13.40 4.94 -6.81
N PHE A 51 -13.31 5.70 -5.72
CA PHE A 51 -12.30 5.47 -4.68
C PHE A 51 -12.45 4.08 -4.05
N ALA A 52 -13.68 3.66 -3.72
CA ALA A 52 -13.97 2.34 -3.19
C ALA A 52 -13.53 1.23 -4.16
N ILE A 53 -13.80 1.37 -5.46
CA ILE A 53 -13.35 0.41 -6.48
C ILE A 53 -11.82 0.32 -6.52
N ILE A 54 -11.12 1.45 -6.47
CA ILE A 54 -9.65 1.48 -6.42
C ILE A 54 -9.15 0.74 -5.18
N GLN A 55 -9.68 1.05 -4.00
CA GLN A 55 -9.25 0.42 -2.74
C GLN A 55 -9.57 -1.08 -2.72
N SER A 56 -10.75 -1.50 -3.16
CA SER A 56 -11.12 -2.91 -3.26
C SER A 56 -10.23 -3.68 -4.23
N THR A 57 -9.82 -3.05 -5.34
CA THR A 57 -8.88 -3.67 -6.29
C THR A 57 -7.53 -3.94 -5.63
N VAL A 58 -6.99 -2.98 -4.89
CA VAL A 58 -5.71 -3.16 -4.18
C VAL A 58 -5.86 -4.21 -3.08
N ALA A 59 -6.93 -4.12 -2.29
CA ALA A 59 -7.21 -5.05 -1.19
C ALA A 59 -7.33 -6.49 -1.68
N PHE A 60 -8.05 -6.73 -2.77
CA PHE A 60 -8.21 -8.07 -3.36
C PHE A 60 -6.85 -8.69 -3.70
N HIS A 61 -6.02 -7.97 -4.44
CA HIS A 61 -4.72 -8.47 -4.84
C HIS A 61 -3.75 -8.62 -3.67
N PHE A 62 -3.79 -7.68 -2.73
CA PHE A 62 -3.02 -7.76 -1.50
C PHE A 62 -3.36 -9.02 -0.72
N SER A 63 -4.65 -9.31 -0.54
CA SER A 63 -5.11 -10.51 0.15
C SER A 63 -4.58 -11.77 -0.53
N SER A 64 -4.74 -11.87 -1.85
CA SER A 64 -4.28 -13.06 -2.59
C SER A 64 -2.76 -13.29 -2.49
N VAL A 65 -1.94 -12.24 -2.47
CA VAL A 65 -0.48 -12.38 -2.33
C VAL A 65 -0.10 -12.74 -0.89
N ILE A 66 -0.71 -12.07 0.10
CA ILE A 66 -0.42 -12.26 1.52
C ILE A 66 -0.83 -13.66 2.00
N GLU A 67 -2.00 -14.15 1.57
CA GLU A 67 -2.48 -15.49 1.94
C GLU A 67 -1.47 -16.57 1.50
N ARG A 68 -1.00 -16.52 0.24
CA ARG A 68 0.04 -17.44 -0.25
C ARG A 68 1.35 -17.35 0.53
N GLU A 69 1.75 -16.15 0.93
CA GLU A 69 3.00 -15.93 1.66
C GLU A 69 2.90 -16.33 3.14
N ILE A 70 1.69 -16.26 3.72
CA ILE A 70 1.37 -16.87 5.03
C ILE A 70 1.43 -18.40 4.92
N GLU A 71 0.85 -19.00 3.87
CA GLU A 71 0.90 -20.45 3.62
C GLU A 71 2.33 -20.97 3.47
N LYS A 72 3.18 -20.22 2.76
CA LYS A 72 4.62 -20.52 2.63
C LYS A 72 5.41 -20.27 3.92
N GLY A 73 4.79 -19.71 4.97
CA GLY A 73 5.44 -19.35 6.21
C GLY A 73 6.42 -18.19 6.11
N MET A 74 6.33 -17.35 5.07
CA MET A 74 7.18 -16.18 4.85
C MET A 74 6.65 -14.95 5.60
N VAL A 75 5.32 -14.85 5.75
CA VAL A 75 4.62 -13.77 6.47
C VAL A 75 3.97 -14.32 7.74
N LYS A 76 3.95 -13.51 8.81
CA LYS A 76 3.28 -13.83 10.08
C LYS A 76 1.81 -14.17 9.84
N LYS A 77 1.30 -15.20 10.52
CA LYS A 77 -0.11 -15.59 10.48
C LYS A 77 -0.98 -14.58 11.26
N LEU A 78 -1.29 -13.46 10.62
CA LEU A 78 -2.17 -12.40 11.12
C LEU A 78 -3.40 -12.27 10.21
N PRO A 79 -4.51 -11.68 10.70
CA PRO A 79 -5.66 -11.40 9.83
C PRO A 79 -5.25 -10.51 8.65
N VAL A 80 -5.57 -10.94 7.43
CA VAL A 80 -5.15 -10.28 6.19
C VAL A 80 -5.59 -8.81 6.12
N HIS A 81 -6.81 -8.51 6.58
CA HIS A 81 -7.32 -7.14 6.65
C HIS A 81 -6.49 -6.25 7.59
N MET A 82 -5.94 -6.80 8.68
CA MET A 82 -5.07 -6.05 9.59
C MET A 82 -3.76 -5.71 8.92
N LEU A 83 -3.15 -6.67 8.22
CA LEU A 83 -1.93 -6.45 7.43
C LEU A 83 -2.16 -5.34 6.40
N PHE A 84 -3.28 -5.38 5.67
CA PHE A 84 -3.63 -4.36 4.70
C PHE A 84 -3.82 -2.98 5.34
N ASN A 85 -4.56 -2.92 6.45
CA ASN A 85 -4.82 -1.67 7.17
C ASN A 85 -3.55 -1.06 7.74
N ILE A 86 -2.60 -1.86 8.22
CA ILE A 86 -1.29 -1.39 8.70
C ILE A 86 -0.49 -0.78 7.54
N TRP A 87 -0.45 -1.46 6.39
CA TRP A 87 0.22 -0.92 5.21
C TRP A 87 -0.38 0.42 4.77
N LEU A 88 -1.70 0.49 4.63
CA LEU A 88 -2.38 1.73 4.26
C LEU A 88 -2.19 2.81 5.32
N GLY A 89 -2.29 2.47 6.61
CA GLY A 89 -2.09 3.41 7.71
C GLY A 89 -0.69 4.04 7.66
N LEU A 90 0.34 3.22 7.45
CA LEU A 90 1.72 3.68 7.31
C LEU A 90 1.87 4.66 6.14
N VAL A 91 1.40 4.28 4.95
CA VAL A 91 1.55 5.11 3.74
C VAL A 91 0.68 6.37 3.80
N HIS A 92 -0.58 6.25 4.21
CA HIS A 92 -1.52 7.37 4.28
C HIS A 92 -1.10 8.39 5.33
N TYR A 93 -0.50 7.96 6.44
CA TYR A 93 0.01 8.90 7.44
C TYR A 93 1.04 9.86 6.83
N TYR A 94 1.99 9.35 6.05
CA TYR A 94 3.01 10.15 5.38
C TYR A 94 2.42 11.09 4.32
N LEU A 95 1.43 10.61 3.55
CA LEU A 95 0.79 11.42 2.51
C LEU A 95 -0.12 12.53 3.08
N LEU A 96 -0.90 12.22 4.12
CA LEU A 96 -1.80 13.16 4.76
C LEU A 96 -1.06 14.22 5.58
N ASN A 97 0.13 13.89 6.08
CA ASN A 97 0.96 14.78 6.89
C ASN A 97 2.24 15.18 6.14
N LYS A 98 2.15 15.35 4.81
CA LYS A 98 3.27 15.63 3.92
C LYS A 98 4.20 16.74 4.46
N ASP A 99 3.64 17.79 5.04
CA ASP A 99 4.38 18.97 5.54
C ASP A 99 5.38 18.63 6.67
N PHE A 100 5.23 17.50 7.36
CA PHE A 100 6.22 17.03 8.35
C PHE A 100 7.38 16.25 7.73
N PHE A 101 7.22 15.79 6.49
CA PHE A 101 8.11 14.82 5.87
C PHE A 101 8.85 15.39 4.66
N SER A 102 8.25 16.30 3.90
CA SER A 102 8.89 16.87 2.73
C SER A 102 8.56 18.34 2.54
N ASP A 103 9.50 19.07 1.94
CA ASP A 103 9.23 20.42 1.45
C ASP A 103 8.12 20.39 0.39
N SER A 104 7.46 21.53 0.16
CA SER A 104 6.21 21.62 -0.61
C SER A 104 6.26 20.96 -2.00
N ASN A 105 7.44 20.94 -2.64
CA ASN A 105 7.64 20.44 -4.00
C ASN A 105 8.28 19.05 -4.10
N GLU A 106 8.69 18.44 -2.99
CA GLU A 106 9.26 17.09 -3.01
C GLU A 106 8.16 16.01 -2.89
N SER A 107 8.39 14.84 -3.48
CA SER A 107 7.50 13.68 -3.34
C SER A 107 7.85 12.91 -2.07
N VAL A 108 6.86 12.70 -1.21
CA VAL A 108 7.01 11.94 0.04
C VAL A 108 7.36 10.49 -0.27
N ILE A 109 6.72 9.90 -1.30
CA ILE A 109 7.01 8.53 -1.70
C ILE A 109 8.41 8.40 -2.30
N LYS A 110 8.90 9.41 -3.02
CA LYS A 110 10.28 9.43 -3.52
C LYS A 110 11.28 9.41 -2.36
N ARG A 111 11.01 10.14 -1.28
CA ARG A 111 11.91 10.29 -0.12
C ARG A 111 11.84 9.10 0.84
N TYR A 112 10.64 8.66 1.20
CA TYR A 112 10.42 7.66 2.24
C TYR A 112 9.95 6.30 1.73
N GLY A 113 9.60 6.15 0.45
CA GLY A 113 9.00 4.91 -0.07
C GLY A 113 9.82 3.65 0.22
N SER A 114 11.15 3.73 0.09
CA SER A 114 12.05 2.61 0.41
C SER A 114 12.08 2.26 1.90
N GLU A 115 12.04 3.27 2.77
CA GLU A 115 12.01 3.10 4.22
C GLU A 115 10.66 2.51 4.68
N LEU A 116 9.55 3.01 4.15
CA LEU A 116 8.21 2.51 4.44
C LEU A 116 8.05 1.04 4.02
N LEU A 117 8.55 0.72 2.81
CA LEU A 117 8.54 -0.65 2.29
C LEU A 117 9.34 -1.60 3.19
N SER A 118 10.60 -1.27 3.47
CA SER A 118 11.48 -2.13 4.26
C SER A 118 10.98 -2.29 5.70
N THR A 119 10.50 -1.21 6.32
CA THR A 119 9.90 -1.23 7.66
C THR A 119 8.68 -2.16 7.70
N TYR A 120 7.77 -2.02 6.74
CA TYR A 120 6.57 -2.85 6.68
C TYR A 120 6.91 -4.34 6.45
N LEU A 121 7.82 -4.65 5.52
CA LEU A 121 8.25 -6.02 5.26
C LEU A 121 8.88 -6.66 6.49
N ASN A 122 9.72 -5.94 7.22
CA ASN A 122 10.32 -6.41 8.47
C ASN A 122 9.24 -6.66 9.54
N LEU A 123 8.23 -5.80 9.64
CA LEU A 123 7.14 -5.94 10.61
C LEU A 123 6.32 -7.22 10.38
N ILE A 124 6.09 -7.60 9.12
CA ILE A 124 5.23 -8.74 8.77
C ILE A 124 5.99 -10.04 8.52
N LYS A 125 7.31 -9.99 8.34
CA LYS A 125 8.14 -11.19 8.08
C LYS A 125 8.04 -12.19 9.22
N ASN A 126 7.90 -13.47 8.89
CA ASN A 126 7.93 -14.54 9.88
C ASN A 126 9.39 -14.89 10.22
N GLU A 127 9.81 -14.63 11.47
CA GLU A 127 11.19 -14.87 11.94
C GLU A 127 11.50 -16.34 12.21
N ARG A 128 10.48 -17.22 12.30
CA ARG A 128 10.67 -18.63 12.68
C ARG A 128 11.46 -19.48 11.67
N LYS A 129 11.66 -19.01 10.44
CA LYS A 129 12.49 -19.69 9.42
C LYS A 129 14.00 -19.45 9.53
N VAL A 130 14.47 -18.67 10.50
CA VAL A 130 15.91 -18.43 10.66
C VAL A 130 16.59 -19.52 11.50
N TYR A 131 15.82 -20.41 12.15
CA TYR A 131 16.34 -21.39 13.13
C TYR A 131 15.89 -22.84 12.89
N GLU A 132 15.34 -23.16 11.71
CA GLU A 132 15.14 -24.53 11.23
C GLU A 132 16.13 -24.80 10.08
#